data_AF-A0A643JU80-F1
#
_entry.id   AF-A0A643JU80-F1
#
_cell.length_a   1.000
_cell.length_b   1.000
_cell.length_c   1.000
_cell.angle_alpha   90.00
_cell.angle_beta   90.00
_cell.angle_gamma   90.00
#
_symmetry.space_group_name_H-M   'P 1'
#
loop_
_entity.id
_entity.type
_entity.pdbx_description
1 polymer ?
#
loop_
_entity_poly.entity_id
_entity_poly.type
_entity_poly.pdbx_seq_one_letter_code
_entity_poly.pdbx_strand_id
1 'polypeptide(L)'
;MWRALTPPVCRTVPWRALAAGGALGLLLAGMPRMVDGLNDDFYALNLLRAAALAFALSLAFLLDDPARHTTAAVPTPRPARQALRVALVAPVAALWWTAALLLVPAEVRPPTGDITLEAAATLVLTLAASATALRFAQEAEPGTAVAAGLLLTAALTMVLVPDRWAMFVYMKDEGWAASHDRWAMVLAMAVLVWGVCGPEPLRRRVRPVPSGA
;
A
#
# COMPACT_ATOMS: atom_id res chain seq x y z
N MET A 1 3.42 26.94 -8.71
CA MET A 1 2.24 26.43 -7.97
C MET A 1 2.56 25.16 -7.15
N TRP A 2 3.19 24.14 -7.73
CA TRP A 2 3.56 22.88 -7.04
C TRP A 2 4.44 23.03 -5.78
N ARG A 3 5.45 23.92 -5.81
CA ARG A 3 6.33 24.18 -4.65
C ARG A 3 5.63 24.82 -3.43
N ALA A 4 4.49 25.46 -3.63
CA ALA A 4 3.71 26.05 -2.52
C ALA A 4 2.81 25.01 -1.84
N LEU A 5 2.47 23.92 -2.54
CA LEU A 5 1.60 22.85 -2.05
C LEU A 5 2.40 21.73 -1.36
N THR A 6 3.69 21.58 -1.64
CA THR A 6 4.53 20.54 -1.05
C THR A 6 4.65 20.64 0.48
N PRO A 7 5.01 21.77 1.11
CA PRO A 7 5.08 21.86 2.57
C PRO A 7 3.77 21.54 3.32
N PRO A 8 2.59 22.05 2.90
CA PRO A 8 1.31 21.65 3.50
C PRO A 8 1.06 20.15 3.38
N VAL A 9 1.30 19.58 2.20
CA VAL A 9 1.07 18.15 1.95
C VAL A 9 2.00 17.30 2.80
N CYS A 10 3.29 17.63 2.88
CA CYS A 10 4.27 16.95 3.74
C CYS A 10 3.81 16.92 5.21
N ARG A 11 3.21 18.00 5.72
CA ARG A 11 2.74 18.05 7.11
C ARG A 11 1.49 17.19 7.36
N THR A 12 0.69 16.95 6.33
CA THR A 12 -0.53 16.12 6.42
C THR A 12 -0.29 14.63 6.22
N VAL A 13 0.93 14.22 5.86
CA VAL A 13 1.28 12.80 5.77
C VAL A 13 1.36 12.21 7.18
N PRO A 14 0.79 11.01 7.43
CA PRO A 14 0.85 10.35 8.73
C PRO A 14 2.24 9.72 8.95
N TRP A 15 3.28 10.56 9.08
CA TRP A 15 4.67 10.12 9.25
C TRP A 15 4.85 9.18 10.44
N ARG A 16 4.06 9.35 11.51
CA ARG A 16 4.12 8.48 12.69
C ARG A 16 3.65 7.06 12.35
N ALA A 17 2.56 6.92 11.60
CA ALA A 17 2.06 5.61 11.17
C ALA A 17 3.06 4.95 10.21
N LEU A 18 3.56 5.69 9.22
CA LEU A 18 4.57 5.19 8.28
C LEU A 18 5.88 4.81 8.97
N ALA A 19 6.34 5.61 9.94
CA ALA A 19 7.53 5.30 10.72
C ALA A 19 7.34 4.07 11.61
N ALA A 20 6.16 3.92 12.24
CA ALA A 20 5.85 2.75 13.06
C ALA A 20 5.78 1.47 12.21
N GLY A 21 5.03 1.48 11.10
CA GLY A 21 4.95 0.34 10.17
C GLY A 21 6.29 0.03 9.51
N GLY A 22 7.04 1.06 9.12
CA GLY A 22 8.38 0.92 8.57
C GLY A 22 9.39 0.38 9.57
N ALA A 23 9.38 0.84 10.82
CA ALA A 23 10.23 0.31 11.88
C ALA A 23 9.91 -1.16 12.17
N LEU A 24 8.62 -1.50 12.30
CA LEU A 24 8.17 -2.88 12.50
C LEU A 24 8.63 -3.77 11.34
N GLY A 25 8.46 -3.34 10.09
CA GLY A 25 8.89 -4.12 8.94
C GLY A 25 10.42 -4.26 8.82
N LEU A 26 11.21 -3.25 9.18
CA LEU A 26 12.68 -3.40 9.25
C LEU A 26 13.11 -4.35 10.37
N LEU A 27 12.43 -4.31 11.53
CA LEU A 27 12.67 -5.26 12.61
C LEU A 27 12.40 -6.70 12.14
N LEU A 28 11.26 -6.92 11.46
CA LEU A 28 10.93 -8.23 10.89
C LEU A 28 11.98 -8.68 9.85
N ALA A 29 12.39 -7.81 8.93
CA ALA A 29 13.40 -8.12 7.92
C ALA A 29 14.80 -8.38 8.52
N GLY A 30 15.12 -7.78 9.66
CA GLY A 30 16.40 -7.95 10.37
C GLY A 30 16.46 -9.18 11.29
N MET A 31 15.31 -9.79 11.63
CA MET A 31 15.24 -10.96 12.52
C MET A 31 16.17 -12.13 12.13
N PRO A 32 16.35 -12.49 10.84
CA PRO A 32 17.25 -13.59 10.46
C PRO A 32 18.72 -13.36 10.85
N ARG A 33 19.13 -12.11 11.09
CA ARG A 33 20.47 -11.75 11.56
C ARG A 33 20.60 -11.69 13.08
N MET A 34 19.49 -11.53 13.78
CA MET A 34 19.47 -11.29 15.23
C MET A 34 19.15 -12.55 16.04
N VAL A 35 18.49 -13.53 15.43
CA VAL A 35 17.99 -14.73 16.10
C VAL A 35 18.59 -15.97 15.44
N ASP A 36 19.40 -16.68 16.20
CA ASP A 36 19.93 -17.99 15.81
C ASP A 36 18.77 -18.95 15.54
N GLY A 37 18.80 -19.62 14.39
CA GLY A 37 17.74 -20.53 13.93
C GLY A 37 16.69 -19.89 12.99
N LEU A 38 16.70 -18.57 12.80
CA LEU A 38 15.88 -17.90 11.77
C LEU A 38 16.64 -17.63 10.46
N ASN A 39 17.88 -18.08 10.35
CA ASN A 39 18.70 -17.99 9.14
C ASN A 39 18.39 -19.16 8.17
N ASP A 40 17.11 -19.29 7.82
CA ASP A 40 16.63 -20.23 6.81
C ASP A 40 15.81 -19.47 5.76
N ASP A 41 15.89 -19.93 4.52
CA ASP A 41 15.25 -19.34 3.35
C ASP A 41 13.74 -19.17 3.55
N PHE A 42 13.10 -20.13 4.23
CA PHE A 42 11.67 -20.10 4.51
C PHE A 42 11.30 -18.93 5.44
N TYR A 43 12.09 -18.71 6.50
CA TYR A 43 11.86 -17.59 7.42
C TYR A 43 12.20 -16.26 6.76
N ALA A 44 13.30 -16.17 6.01
CA ALA A 44 13.70 -14.96 5.28
C ALA A 44 12.61 -14.50 4.30
N LEU A 45 12.02 -15.43 3.53
CA LEU A 45 10.93 -15.15 2.61
C LEU A 45 9.68 -14.64 3.33
N ASN A 46 9.22 -15.37 4.35
CA ASN A 46 7.98 -15.01 5.06
C ASN A 46 8.12 -13.72 5.89
N LEU A 47 9.31 -13.45 6.44
CA LEU A 47 9.59 -12.19 7.15
C LEU A 47 9.62 -10.99 6.21
N LEU A 48 10.11 -11.15 4.97
CA LEU A 48 10.01 -10.10 3.95
C LEU A 48 8.56 -9.85 3.53
N ARG A 49 7.76 -10.91 3.34
CA ARG A 49 6.31 -10.78 3.08
C ARG A 49 5.60 -10.06 4.23
N ALA A 50 5.91 -10.43 5.47
CA ALA A 50 5.36 -9.79 6.66
C ALA A 50 5.80 -8.33 6.79
N ALA A 51 7.06 -8.01 6.46
CA ALA A 51 7.56 -6.64 6.44
C ALA A 51 6.81 -5.79 5.41
N ALA A 52 6.63 -6.30 4.18
CA ALA A 52 5.85 -5.64 3.14
C ALA A 52 4.40 -5.38 3.59
N LEU A 53 3.76 -6.37 4.21
CA LEU A 53 2.41 -6.24 4.77
C LEU A 53 2.35 -5.19 5.88
N ALA A 54 3.30 -5.19 6.83
CA ALA A 54 3.36 -4.21 7.91
C ALA A 54 3.46 -2.77 7.38
N PHE A 55 4.30 -2.54 6.36
CA PHE A 55 4.40 -1.24 5.71
C PHE A 55 3.12 -0.89 4.93
N ALA A 56 2.51 -1.87 4.24
CA ALA A 56 1.24 -1.70 3.54
C ALA A 56 0.09 -1.31 4.48
N LEU A 57 0.01 -1.88 5.68
CA LEU A 57 -0.98 -1.51 6.69
C LEU A 57 -0.84 -0.04 7.11
N SER A 58 0.38 0.44 7.28
CA SER A 58 0.62 1.87 7.59
C SER A 58 0.24 2.80 6.43
N LEU A 59 0.36 2.31 5.20
CA LEU A 59 0.01 3.04 3.98
C LEU A 59 -1.51 3.22 3.84
N ALA A 60 -2.33 2.37 4.48
CA ALA A 60 -3.79 2.51 4.48
C ALA A 60 -4.25 3.85 5.04
N PHE A 61 -3.52 4.37 6.04
CA PHE A 61 -3.77 5.66 6.69
C PHE A 61 -3.28 6.85 5.88
N LEU A 62 -2.50 6.65 4.79
CA LEU A 62 -1.93 7.75 3.99
C LEU A 62 -3.00 8.69 3.43
N LEU A 63 -4.18 8.14 3.14
CA LEU A 63 -5.30 8.87 2.58
C LEU A 63 -6.32 9.34 3.61
N ASP A 64 -6.15 8.98 4.89
CA ASP A 64 -6.96 9.58 5.95
C ASP A 64 -6.61 11.07 6.04
N ASP A 65 -7.66 11.89 6.11
CA ASP A 65 -7.54 13.34 6.27
C ASP A 65 -8.30 13.74 7.54
N PRO A 66 -7.63 13.82 8.70
CA PRO A 66 -8.28 14.16 9.96
C PRO A 66 -8.87 15.58 9.98
N ALA A 67 -8.58 16.41 8.97
CA ALA A 67 -9.09 17.78 8.82
C ALA A 67 -10.15 17.92 7.70
N ARG A 68 -10.83 16.83 7.33
CA ARG A 68 -11.86 16.86 6.27
C ARG A 68 -13.01 17.83 6.57
N HIS A 69 -13.30 18.06 7.85
CA HIS A 69 -14.37 18.97 8.29
C HIS A 69 -14.05 20.45 8.06
N THR A 70 -12.77 20.83 7.99
CA THR A 70 -12.33 22.24 7.88
C THR A 70 -11.84 22.62 6.48
N THR A 71 -11.48 21.64 5.64
CA THR A 71 -10.86 21.87 4.32
C THR A 71 -11.81 21.69 3.12
N ALA A 72 -13.08 21.35 3.36
CA ALA A 72 -14.09 21.17 2.30
C ALA A 72 -14.29 22.41 1.39
N ALA A 73 -13.86 23.59 1.85
CA ALA A 73 -13.95 24.85 1.10
C ALA A 73 -12.80 25.10 0.10
N VAL A 74 -11.75 24.26 0.07
CA VAL A 74 -10.57 24.53 -0.79
C VAL A 74 -10.79 23.95 -2.20
N PRO A 75 -10.66 24.76 -3.27
CA PRO A 75 -10.96 24.37 -4.66
C PRO A 75 -9.83 23.55 -5.31
N THR A 76 -9.14 22.69 -4.56
CA THR A 76 -8.19 21.75 -5.15
C THR A 76 -8.85 20.39 -5.35
N PRO A 77 -8.69 19.76 -6.54
CA PRO A 77 -9.27 18.46 -6.82
C PRO A 77 -8.64 17.39 -5.92
N ARG A 78 -9.47 16.53 -5.32
CA ARG A 78 -9.04 15.42 -4.46
C ARG A 78 -7.96 14.51 -5.09
N PRO A 79 -8.02 14.12 -6.39
CA PRO A 79 -7.01 13.25 -6.99
C PRO A 79 -5.60 13.87 -7.02
N ALA A 80 -5.50 15.18 -7.22
CA ALA A 80 -4.20 15.84 -7.27
C ALA A 80 -3.49 15.81 -5.90
N ARG A 81 -4.25 15.91 -4.80
CA ARG A 81 -3.69 15.81 -3.44
C ARG A 81 -3.27 14.37 -3.11
N GLN A 82 -4.07 13.38 -3.52
CA GLN A 82 -3.73 11.97 -3.32
C GLN A 82 -2.49 11.58 -4.13
N ALA A 83 -2.42 11.95 -5.41
CA ALA A 83 -1.27 11.70 -6.26
C ALA A 83 0.01 12.36 -5.70
N LEU A 84 -0.08 13.59 -5.20
CA LEU A 84 1.06 14.28 -4.61
C LEU A 84 1.53 13.63 -3.30
N ARG A 85 0.61 13.15 -2.45
CA ARG A 85 0.95 12.38 -1.23
C ARG A 85 1.66 11.06 -1.58
N VAL A 86 1.13 10.32 -2.55
CA VAL A 86 1.75 9.07 -3.02
C VAL A 86 3.12 9.33 -3.64
N ALA A 87 3.25 10.36 -4.48
CA ALA A 87 4.53 10.73 -5.10
C ALA A 87 5.59 11.12 -4.07
N LEU A 88 5.20 11.73 -2.94
CA LEU A 88 6.12 12.08 -1.86
C LEU A 88 6.57 10.84 -1.05
N VAL A 89 5.67 9.89 -0.82
CA VAL A 89 5.96 8.67 -0.05
C VAL A 89 6.68 7.61 -0.88
N ALA A 90 6.47 7.56 -2.19
CA ALA A 90 7.09 6.60 -3.10
C ALA A 90 8.63 6.48 -2.96
N PRO A 91 9.43 7.58 -2.97
CA PRO A 91 10.88 7.46 -2.78
C PRO A 91 11.26 6.94 -1.39
N VAL A 92 10.52 7.33 -0.35
CA VAL A 92 10.75 6.84 1.02
C VAL A 92 10.45 5.34 1.11
N ALA A 93 9.36 4.89 0.50
CA ALA A 93 8.99 3.48 0.42
C ALA A 93 10.05 2.66 -0.34
N ALA A 94 10.58 3.18 -1.45
CA ALA A 94 11.63 2.52 -2.22
C ALA A 94 12.94 2.38 -1.43
N LEU A 95 13.36 3.45 -0.73
CA LEU A 95 14.54 3.42 0.14
C LEU A 95 14.35 2.44 1.30
N TRP A 96 13.18 2.48 1.93
CA TRP A 96 12.82 1.57 3.02
C TRP A 96 12.83 0.10 2.58
N TRP A 97 12.23 -0.22 1.42
CA TRP A 97 12.20 -1.57 0.88
C TRP A 97 13.60 -2.06 0.51
N THR A 98 14.42 -1.18 -0.07
CA THR A 98 15.83 -1.49 -0.36
C THR A 98 16.58 -1.83 0.93
N ALA A 99 16.36 -1.07 2.01
CA ALA A 99 16.94 -1.38 3.31
C ALA A 99 16.45 -2.74 3.85
N ALA A 100 15.15 -3.06 3.74
CA ALA A 100 14.60 -4.36 4.14
C ALA A 100 15.27 -5.53 3.38
N LEU A 101 15.47 -5.41 2.06
CA LEU A 101 16.16 -6.42 1.27
C LEU A 101 17.63 -6.59 1.68
N LEU A 102 18.31 -5.49 2.01
CA LEU A 102 19.70 -5.51 2.47
C LEU A 102 19.84 -6.02 3.91
N LEU A 103 18.78 -5.98 4.71
CA LEU A 103 18.73 -6.56 6.06
C LEU A 103 18.71 -8.09 6.05
N VAL A 104 18.29 -8.71 4.95
CA VAL A 104 18.32 -10.17 4.79
C VAL A 104 19.73 -10.63 4.35
N PRO A 105 20.33 -11.64 5.04
CA PRO A 105 21.62 -12.23 4.64
C PRO A 105 21.60 -12.68 3.18
N ALA A 106 22.75 -12.58 2.49
CA ALA A 106 22.81 -12.87 1.06
C ALA A 106 22.60 -14.35 0.75
N GLU A 107 22.93 -15.21 1.71
CA GLU A 107 22.90 -16.67 1.64
C GLU A 107 21.47 -17.22 1.56
N VAL A 108 20.54 -16.56 2.25
CA VAL A 108 19.12 -16.96 2.35
C VAL A 108 18.17 -16.01 1.63
N ARG A 109 18.72 -15.09 0.82
CA ARG A 109 17.95 -14.03 0.17
C ARG A 109 17.12 -14.61 -0.97
N PRO A 110 15.79 -14.42 -0.98
CA PRO A 110 14.96 -14.84 -2.10
C PRO A 110 15.21 -13.99 -3.35
N PRO A 111 14.78 -14.45 -4.54
CA PRO A 111 14.86 -13.68 -5.78
C PRO A 111 14.22 -12.28 -5.61
N THR A 112 15.05 -11.24 -5.74
CA THR A 112 14.64 -9.88 -5.36
C THR A 112 13.54 -9.30 -6.26
N GLY A 113 13.53 -9.62 -7.55
CA GLY A 113 12.49 -9.13 -8.48
C GLY A 113 11.10 -9.69 -8.20
N ASP A 114 11.05 -10.94 -7.76
CA ASP A 114 9.81 -11.65 -7.47
C ASP A 114 9.19 -11.12 -6.16
N ILE A 115 10.02 -10.98 -5.12
CA ILE A 115 9.55 -10.45 -3.84
C ILE A 115 9.22 -8.95 -3.90
N THR A 116 9.91 -8.17 -4.75
CA THR A 116 9.54 -6.76 -4.98
C THR A 116 8.20 -6.65 -5.70
N LEU A 117 7.85 -7.59 -6.58
CA LEU A 117 6.55 -7.66 -7.23
C LEU A 117 5.44 -7.90 -6.21
N GLU A 118 5.60 -8.90 -5.32
CA GLU A 118 4.62 -9.16 -4.24
C GLU A 118 4.44 -7.94 -3.34
N ALA A 119 5.54 -7.30 -2.94
CA ALA A 119 5.51 -6.09 -2.12
C ALA A 119 4.82 -4.94 -2.84
N ALA A 120 5.16 -4.68 -4.10
CA ALA A 120 4.55 -3.63 -4.92
C ALA A 120 3.04 -3.86 -5.10
N ALA A 121 2.63 -5.09 -5.40
CA ALA A 121 1.24 -5.47 -5.52
C ALA A 121 0.47 -5.20 -4.22
N THR A 122 1.03 -5.58 -3.08
CA THR A 122 0.42 -5.36 -1.77
C THR A 122 0.26 -3.86 -1.48
N LEU A 123 1.29 -3.05 -1.71
CA LEU A 123 1.24 -1.61 -1.47
C LEU A 123 0.22 -0.91 -2.38
N VAL A 124 0.22 -1.24 -3.68
CA VAL A 124 -0.69 -0.65 -4.66
C VAL A 124 -2.13 -1.10 -4.40
N LEU A 125 -2.34 -2.34 -3.97
CA LEU A 125 -3.65 -2.84 -3.58
C LEU A 125 -4.20 -2.09 -2.37
N THR A 126 -3.39 -1.86 -1.33
CA THR A 126 -3.79 -1.05 -0.18
C THR A 126 -4.19 0.36 -0.60
N LEU A 127 -3.38 0.99 -1.46
CA LEU A 127 -3.72 2.29 -2.02
C LEU A 127 -5.07 2.22 -2.76
N ALA A 128 -5.23 1.28 -3.70
CA ALA A 128 -6.48 1.05 -4.44
C ALA A 128 -7.70 0.90 -3.52
N ALA A 129 -7.57 0.10 -2.45
CA ALA A 129 -8.60 -0.09 -1.45
C ALA A 129 -8.92 1.21 -0.69
N SER A 130 -7.90 1.96 -0.23
CA SER A 130 -8.10 3.25 0.44
C SER A 130 -8.78 4.28 -0.47
N ALA A 131 -8.42 4.36 -1.75
CA ALA A 131 -9.07 5.25 -2.71
C ALA A 131 -10.52 4.84 -2.98
N THR A 132 -10.78 3.54 -3.07
CA THR A 132 -12.12 2.97 -3.26
C THR A 132 -13.00 3.26 -2.04
N ALA A 133 -12.49 3.01 -0.83
CA ALA A 133 -13.18 3.30 0.41
C ALA A 133 -13.53 4.79 0.52
N LEU A 134 -12.61 5.70 0.16
CA LEU A 134 -12.90 7.14 0.15
C LEU A 134 -13.96 7.59 -0.86
N ARG A 135 -14.17 6.81 -1.93
CA ARG A 135 -15.18 7.09 -2.95
C ARG A 135 -16.57 6.60 -2.53
N PHE A 136 -16.65 5.47 -1.85
CA PHE A 136 -17.91 4.81 -1.53
C PHE A 136 -18.35 4.95 -0.07
N ALA A 137 -17.43 5.12 0.87
CA ALA A 137 -17.74 5.30 2.29
C ALA A 137 -18.04 6.77 2.62
N GLN A 138 -19.12 6.98 3.37
CA GLN A 138 -19.47 8.27 3.98
C GLN A 138 -18.79 8.47 5.34
N GLU A 139 -18.10 7.46 5.85
CA GLU A 139 -17.45 7.49 7.18
C GLU A 139 -16.20 8.37 7.20
N ALA A 140 -15.88 8.87 8.40
CA ALA A 140 -14.86 9.89 8.61
C ALA A 140 -13.41 9.36 8.47
N GLU A 141 -13.17 8.05 8.64
CA GLU A 141 -11.81 7.47 8.74
C GLU A 141 -11.71 6.07 8.10
N PRO A 142 -11.64 5.96 6.76
CA PRO A 142 -11.59 4.67 6.07
C PRO A 142 -10.31 3.86 6.32
N GLY A 143 -9.22 4.46 6.79
CA GLY A 143 -7.93 3.77 6.95
C GLY A 143 -7.97 2.55 7.87
N THR A 144 -8.71 2.60 8.99
CA THR A 144 -8.86 1.46 9.91
C THR A 144 -9.60 0.30 9.27
N ALA A 145 -10.70 0.58 8.55
CA ALA A 145 -11.48 -0.44 7.87
C ALA A 145 -10.68 -1.10 6.73
N VAL A 146 -9.88 -0.32 6.00
CA VAL A 146 -9.01 -0.81 4.93
C VAL A 146 -7.87 -1.66 5.50
N ALA A 147 -7.22 -1.21 6.58
CA ALA A 147 -6.17 -1.99 7.23
C ALA A 147 -6.71 -3.31 7.79
N ALA A 148 -7.86 -3.28 8.47
CA ALA A 148 -8.52 -4.49 8.97
C ALA A 148 -8.94 -5.42 7.82
N GLY A 149 -9.50 -4.86 6.74
CA GLY A 149 -9.88 -5.61 5.55
C GLY A 149 -8.69 -6.26 4.85
N LEU A 150 -7.56 -5.56 4.72
CA LEU A 150 -6.32 -6.08 4.14
C LEU A 150 -5.77 -7.22 5.00
N LEU A 151 -5.70 -7.02 6.32
CA LEU A 151 -5.21 -8.04 7.26
C LEU A 151 -6.10 -9.29 7.26
N LEU A 152 -7.42 -9.10 7.27
CA LEU A 152 -8.39 -10.19 7.17
C LEU A 152 -8.25 -10.90 5.83
N THR A 153 -8.12 -10.17 4.72
CA THR A 153 -7.96 -10.77 3.38
C THR A 153 -6.67 -11.57 3.30
N ALA A 154 -5.55 -11.05 3.82
CA ALA A 154 -4.29 -11.78 3.87
C ALA A 154 -4.41 -13.08 4.69
N ALA A 155 -5.04 -13.02 5.87
CA ALA A 155 -5.28 -14.19 6.71
C ALA A 155 -6.21 -15.22 6.04
N LEU A 156 -7.32 -14.76 5.47
CA LEU A 156 -8.25 -15.63 4.75
C LEU A 156 -7.62 -16.23 3.49
N THR A 157 -6.73 -15.49 2.81
CA THR A 157 -6.01 -15.99 1.64
C THR A 157 -5.14 -17.18 2.02
N MET A 158 -4.46 -17.13 3.18
CA MET A 158 -3.66 -18.26 3.66
C MET A 158 -4.48 -19.49 4.04
N VAL A 159 -5.74 -19.32 4.46
CA VAL A 159 -6.59 -20.41 4.97
C VAL A 159 -7.53 -20.99 3.91
N LEU A 160 -8.06 -20.15 3.04
CA LEU A 160 -9.18 -20.48 2.16
C LEU A 160 -8.78 -20.64 0.69
N VAL A 161 -7.59 -20.16 0.28
CA VAL A 161 -7.17 -20.29 -1.12
C VAL A 161 -6.77 -21.74 -1.36
N PRO A 162 -7.44 -22.45 -2.29
CA PRO A 162 -7.10 -23.83 -2.61
C PRO A 162 -5.66 -23.93 -3.14
N ASP A 163 -4.95 -25.03 -2.86
CA ASP A 163 -3.54 -25.24 -3.27
C ASP A 163 -3.29 -24.99 -4.78
N ARG A 164 -4.30 -25.25 -5.63
CA ARG A 164 -4.27 -24.95 -7.07
C ARG A 164 -4.07 -23.46 -7.41
N TRP A 165 -4.35 -22.56 -6.48
CA TRP A 165 -4.20 -21.10 -6.58
C TRP A 165 -3.08 -20.58 -5.67
N ALA A 166 -2.13 -21.43 -5.26
CA ALA A 166 -1.06 -21.07 -4.34
C ALA A 166 -0.41 -19.72 -4.71
N MET A 167 -0.73 -18.69 -3.92
CA MET A 167 -0.16 -17.34 -4.01
C MET A 167 1.07 -17.19 -3.11
N PHE A 168 1.18 -18.05 -2.10
CA PHE A 168 2.27 -18.08 -1.14
C PHE A 168 3.03 -19.39 -1.30
N VAL A 169 3.85 -19.43 -2.34
CA VAL A 169 4.68 -20.58 -2.67
C VAL A 169 6.08 -20.39 -2.07
N TYR A 170 6.76 -21.49 -1.72
CA TYR A 170 8.16 -21.44 -1.29
C TYR A 170 9.08 -21.35 -2.52
N MET A 171 10.21 -20.65 -2.40
CA MET A 171 11.03 -20.29 -3.57
C MET A 171 11.64 -21.48 -4.33
N LYS A 172 11.70 -22.67 -3.72
CA LYS A 172 12.22 -23.89 -4.33
C LYS A 172 11.14 -24.77 -4.97
N ASP A 173 9.87 -24.38 -4.87
CA ASP A 173 8.76 -25.12 -5.47
C ASP A 173 8.59 -24.79 -6.96
N GLU A 174 8.21 -25.78 -7.76
CA GLU A 174 7.94 -25.62 -9.20
C GLU A 174 6.84 -24.59 -9.51
N GLY A 175 5.94 -24.34 -8.55
CA GLY A 175 4.86 -23.36 -8.66
C GLY A 175 5.27 -21.89 -8.49
N TRP A 176 6.54 -21.61 -8.20
CA TRP A 176 7.02 -20.25 -7.88
C TRP A 176 6.73 -19.25 -9.01
N ALA A 177 7.08 -19.58 -10.26
CA ALA A 177 6.85 -18.68 -11.39
C ALA A 177 5.35 -18.40 -11.61
N ALA A 178 4.51 -19.44 -11.58
CA ALA A 178 3.06 -19.29 -11.74
C ALA A 178 2.42 -18.45 -10.61
N SER A 179 2.99 -18.48 -9.40
CA SER A 179 2.57 -17.61 -8.30
C SER A 179 2.83 -16.14 -8.63
N HIS A 180 4.00 -15.83 -9.20
CA HIS A 180 4.38 -14.45 -9.53
C HIS A 180 3.59 -13.89 -10.72
N ASP A 181 3.18 -14.72 -11.67
CA ASP A 181 2.23 -14.32 -12.71
C ASP A 181 0.90 -13.87 -12.11
N ARG A 182 0.40 -14.56 -11.07
CA ARG A 182 -0.83 -14.17 -10.36
C ARG A 182 -0.63 -12.86 -9.59
N TRP A 183 0.53 -12.67 -8.96
CA TRP A 183 0.87 -11.40 -8.30
C TRP A 183 0.97 -10.23 -9.29
N ALA A 184 1.48 -10.47 -10.50
CA ALA A 184 1.46 -9.49 -11.58
C ALA A 184 0.04 -9.12 -11.99
N MET A 185 -0.88 -10.11 -12.07
CA MET A 185 -2.30 -9.84 -12.31
C MET A 185 -2.94 -9.03 -11.18
N VAL A 186 -2.63 -9.35 -9.91
CA VAL A 186 -3.10 -8.57 -8.75
C VAL A 186 -2.63 -7.12 -8.84
N LEU A 187 -1.35 -6.90 -9.14
CA LEU A 187 -0.80 -5.56 -9.33
C LEU A 187 -1.51 -4.82 -10.47
N ALA A 188 -1.68 -5.47 -11.63
CA ALA A 188 -2.37 -4.87 -12.77
C ALA A 188 -3.80 -4.45 -12.42
N MET A 189 -4.55 -5.34 -11.76
CA MET A 189 -5.91 -5.06 -11.31
C MET A 189 -5.95 -3.93 -10.27
N ALA A 190 -5.01 -3.90 -9.33
CA ALA A 190 -4.92 -2.83 -8.34
C ALA A 190 -4.64 -1.46 -9.00
N VAL A 191 -3.74 -1.40 -9.99
CA VAL A 191 -3.48 -0.18 -10.77
C VAL A 191 -4.74 0.27 -11.54
N LEU A 192 -5.45 -0.67 -12.16
CA LEU A 192 -6.70 -0.37 -12.87
C LEU A 192 -7.76 0.18 -11.92
N VAL A 193 -7.99 -0.46 -10.77
CA VAL A 193 -8.95 0.00 -9.76
C VAL A 193 -8.56 1.39 -9.27
N TRP A 194 -7.29 1.62 -8.95
CA TRP A 194 -6.80 2.95 -8.56
C TRP A 194 -7.05 4.00 -9.66
N GLY A 195 -6.80 3.66 -10.92
CA GLY A 195 -7.04 4.53 -12.08
C GLY A 195 -8.52 4.84 -12.34
N VAL A 196 -9.43 3.90 -12.07
CA VAL A 196 -10.88 4.07 -12.22
C VAL A 196 -11.50 4.81 -11.04
N CYS A 197 -11.00 4.56 -9.82
CA CYS A 197 -11.51 5.15 -8.59
C CYS A 197 -10.97 6.56 -8.33
N GLY A 198 -9.77 6.88 -8.82
CA GLY A 198 -9.09 8.17 -8.62
C GLY A 198 -9.77 9.41 -9.23
N PRO A 199 -10.35 9.38 -10.44
CA PRO A 199 -11.02 10.53 -11.02
C PRO A 199 -12.35 10.81 -10.32
N GLU A 200 -12.47 12.01 -9.74
CA GLU A 200 -13.75 12.55 -9.28
C GLU A 200 -14.57 12.91 -10.54
N PRO A 201 -15.86 12.53 -10.64
CA PRO A 201 -16.67 12.93 -11.78
C PRO A 201 -16.68 14.45 -11.85
N LEU A 202 -16.17 15.00 -12.97
CA LEU A 202 -16.15 16.44 -13.25
C LEU A 202 -17.52 17.00 -12.89
N ARG A 203 -17.57 17.82 -11.82
CA ARG A 203 -18.78 18.50 -11.34
C ARG A 203 -19.50 19.03 -12.58
N ARG A 204 -20.68 18.46 -12.89
CA ARG A 204 -21.61 19.04 -13.86
C ARG A 204 -21.70 20.51 -13.50
N ARG A 205 -21.30 21.39 -14.41
CA ARG A 205 -21.51 22.84 -14.27
C ARG A 205 -22.97 22.99 -13.86
N VAL A 206 -23.21 23.41 -12.62
CA VAL A 206 -24.53 23.87 -12.21
C VAL A 206 -24.78 25.05 -13.13
N ARG A 207 -25.65 24.86 -14.14
CA ARG A 207 -26.08 25.96 -14.99
C ARG A 207 -26.67 27.00 -14.03
N PRO A 208 -26.25 28.28 -14.10
CA PRO A 208 -26.90 29.31 -13.32
C PRO A 208 -28.40 29.24 -13.64
N VAL A 209 -29.21 29.03 -12.60
CA VAL A 209 -30.66 29.19 -12.70
C VAL A 209 -30.86 30.66 -13.10
N PRO A 210 -31.49 30.96 -14.24
CA PRO A 210 -31.78 32.33 -14.59
C PRO A 210 -32.74 32.87 -13.54
N SER A 211 -32.30 33.85 -12.76
CA SER A 211 -33.15 34.66 -11.91
C SER A 211 -34.07 35.46 -12.83
N GLY A 212 -35.24 34.89 -13.11
CA GLY A 212 -36.35 35.56 -13.79
C GLY A 212 -37.03 36.52 -12.83
N ALA A 213 -37.02 37.79 -13.25
CA ALA A 213 -37.88 38.94 -12.96
C ALA A 213 -39.01 38.79 -11.93
#